data_AF-A0A2P8H658-F1
#
_entry.id   AF-A0A2P8H658-F1
#
_cell.length_a   1.000
_cell.length_b   1.000
_cell.length_c   1.000
_cell.angle_alpha   90.00
_cell.angle_beta   90.00
_cell.angle_gamma   90.00
#
_symmetry.space_group_name_H-M   'P 1'
#
loop_
_entity.id
_entity.type
_entity.pdbx_description
1 polymer ?
#
loop_
_entity_poly.entity_id
_entity_poly.type
_entity_poly.pdbx_seq_one_letter_code
_entity_poly.pdbx_strand_id
1 'polypeptide(L)'
;MSKIKPRHIAEAERNGIKYRTLEKRVYDMKMPPDEACTMPLMRESANWDRWKDVAVVNYTTYAQRVYAGWREEDAALTDYLHKPSGWDEVKSKAAVGYQTFYNRLRSGWSVEDAAFKQKVRKKKEEQLQ
;
A
#
# COMPACT_ATOMS: atom_id res chain seq x y z
N MET A 1 18.11 -24.48 -10.09
CA MET A 1 19.28 -23.81 -9.48
C MET A 1 18.79 -22.94 -8.32
N SER A 2 19.39 -23.05 -7.13
CA SER A 2 19.04 -22.15 -6.03
C SER A 2 19.39 -20.72 -6.42
N LYS A 3 18.43 -19.79 -6.29
CA LYS A 3 18.66 -18.37 -6.59
C LYS A 3 19.56 -17.70 -5.54
N ILE A 4 19.67 -18.32 -4.37
CA ILE A 4 20.46 -17.84 -3.23
C ILE A 4 21.83 -18.51 -3.26
N LYS A 5 22.88 -17.69 -3.33
CA LYS A 5 24.29 -18.09 -3.31
C LYS A 5 24.87 -17.82 -1.91
N PRO A 6 25.97 -18.49 -1.50
CA PRO A 6 26.63 -18.23 -0.22
C PRO A 6 26.95 -16.76 0.04
N ARG A 7 27.33 -16.00 -1.00
CA ARG A 7 27.56 -14.54 -0.90
C ARG A 7 26.34 -13.77 -0.39
N HIS A 8 25.11 -14.14 -0.80
CA HIS A 8 23.89 -13.45 -0.38
C HIS A 8 23.56 -13.76 1.08
N ILE A 9 23.91 -14.96 1.54
CA ILE A 9 23.71 -15.38 2.93
C ILE A 9 24.64 -14.58 3.84
N ALA A 10 25.93 -14.50 3.49
CA ALA A 10 26.90 -13.70 4.23
C ALA A 10 26.54 -12.20 4.25
N GLU A 11 26.05 -11.66 3.13
CA GLU A 11 25.57 -10.27 3.05
C GLU A 11 24.34 -10.05 3.95
N ALA A 12 23.37 -10.96 3.90
CA ALA A 12 22.16 -10.88 4.72
C ALA A 12 22.49 -10.93 6.22
N GLU A 13 23.39 -11.82 6.64
CA GLU A 13 23.83 -11.92 8.04
C GLU A 13 24.51 -10.63 8.52
N ARG A 14 25.38 -10.03 7.70
CA ARG A 14 25.99 -8.73 8.00
C ARG A 14 24.95 -7.61 8.19
N ASN A 15 23.87 -7.67 7.43
CA ASN A 15 22.75 -6.72 7.51
C ASN A 15 21.68 -7.12 8.57
N GLY A 16 21.93 -8.16 9.38
CA GLY A 16 21.02 -8.62 10.42
C GLY A 16 19.75 -9.32 9.90
N ILE A 17 19.78 -9.79 8.65
CA ILE A 17 18.67 -10.49 7.99
C ILE A 17 18.88 -12.00 8.12
N LYS A 18 17.95 -12.68 8.79
CA LYS A 18 17.99 -14.15 8.94
C LYS A 18 17.79 -14.85 7.58
N TYR A 19 18.40 -16.02 7.42
CA TYR A 19 18.26 -16.85 6.21
C TYR A 19 16.80 -17.04 5.77
N ARG A 20 15.90 -17.40 6.70
CA ARG A 20 14.47 -17.57 6.38
C ARG A 20 13.83 -16.31 5.81
N THR A 21 14.25 -15.12 6.26
CA THR A 21 13.74 -13.85 5.72
C THR A 21 14.25 -13.62 4.30
N LEU A 22 15.54 -13.84 4.06
CA LEU A 22 16.14 -13.79 2.72
C LEU A 22 15.43 -14.77 1.76
N GLU A 23 15.22 -16.01 2.21
CA GLU A 23 14.53 -17.06 1.46
C GLU A 23 13.11 -16.64 1.07
N LYS A 24 12.32 -16.15 2.04
CA LYS A 24 10.97 -15.67 1.80
C LYS A 24 10.93 -14.53 0.78
N ARG A 25 11.85 -13.56 0.90
CA ARG A 25 11.95 -12.44 -0.04
C ARG A 25 12.23 -12.92 -1.47
N VAL A 26 13.17 -13.86 -1.63
CA VAL A 26 13.57 -14.34 -2.96
C VAL A 26 12.52 -15.25 -3.60
N TYR A 27 11.94 -16.17 -2.82
CA TYR A 27 11.04 -17.18 -3.37
C TYR A 27 9.57 -16.78 -3.33
N ASP A 28 9.09 -16.15 -2.27
CA ASP A 28 7.67 -15.77 -2.15
C ASP A 28 7.44 -14.39 -2.75
N MET A 29 8.27 -13.40 -2.36
CA MET A 29 8.14 -12.01 -2.83
C MET A 29 8.80 -11.77 -4.19
N LYS A 30 9.43 -12.80 -4.78
CA LYS A 30 10.12 -12.77 -6.08
C LYS A 30 11.18 -11.66 -6.19
N MET A 31 11.78 -11.27 -5.06
CA MET A 31 12.81 -10.23 -5.00
C MET A 31 14.16 -10.75 -5.53
N PRO A 32 14.95 -9.92 -6.22
CA PRO A 32 16.32 -10.24 -6.56
C PRO A 32 17.15 -10.56 -5.30
N PRO A 33 17.97 -11.61 -5.30
CA PRO A 33 18.75 -12.00 -4.11
C PRO A 33 19.67 -10.90 -3.56
N ASP A 34 20.29 -10.10 -4.43
CA ASP A 34 21.15 -8.98 -4.05
C ASP A 34 20.37 -7.84 -3.34
N GLU A 35 19.11 -7.62 -3.74
CA GLU A 35 18.22 -6.66 -3.08
C GLU A 35 17.65 -7.25 -1.77
N ALA A 36 17.30 -8.53 -1.78
CA ALA A 36 16.72 -9.21 -0.64
C ALA A 36 17.66 -9.31 0.57
N CYS A 37 18.99 -9.36 0.34
CA CYS A 37 19.99 -9.43 1.40
C CYS A 37 20.43 -8.06 1.94
N THR A 38 19.98 -6.96 1.35
CA THR A 38 20.31 -5.59 1.77
C THR A 38 19.08 -4.82 2.25
N MET A 39 17.88 -5.20 1.80
CA MET A 39 16.65 -4.52 2.21
C MET A 39 16.46 -4.63 3.73
N PRO A 40 16.35 -3.51 4.46
CA PRO A 40 16.16 -3.54 5.90
C PRO A 40 14.88 -4.32 6.26
N LEU A 41 14.87 -5.00 7.40
CA LEU A 41 13.62 -5.51 7.95
C LEU A 41 12.71 -4.32 8.25
N MET A 42 11.42 -4.39 7.90
CA MET A 42 10.43 -3.55 8.56
C MET A 42 10.51 -3.93 10.04
N ARG A 43 11.24 -3.11 10.81
CA ARG A 43 11.21 -3.21 12.26
C ARG A 43 9.77 -2.92 12.68
N GLU A 44 9.31 -3.53 13.77
CA GLU A 44 8.33 -2.85 14.60
C GLU A 44 8.82 -1.43 14.74
N SER A 45 8.09 -0.49 14.12
CA SER A 45 8.45 0.90 14.23
C SER A 45 8.59 1.16 15.72
N ALA A 46 9.79 1.52 16.17
CA ALA A 46 10.13 1.62 17.59
C ALA A 46 9.15 2.53 18.37
N ASN A 47 8.38 3.33 17.64
CA ASN A 47 7.44 4.29 18.17
C ASN A 47 5.97 3.86 18.06
N TRP A 48 5.63 2.64 17.61
CA TRP A 48 4.23 2.18 17.65
C TRP A 48 3.72 2.12 19.09
N ASP A 49 4.56 1.72 20.05
CA ASP A 49 4.21 1.74 21.47
C ASP A 49 3.80 3.13 21.98
N ARG A 50 4.30 4.21 21.36
CA ARG A 50 3.90 5.59 21.67
C ARG A 50 2.51 5.93 21.16
N TRP A 51 2.10 5.31 20.06
CA TRP A 51 0.87 5.65 19.36
C TRP A 51 -0.25 4.62 19.55
N LYS A 52 0.05 3.40 20.00
CA LYS A 52 -0.92 2.28 20.06
C LYS A 52 -2.21 2.58 20.82
N ASP A 53 -2.14 3.43 21.84
CA ASP A 53 -3.29 3.77 22.69
C ASP A 53 -4.12 4.94 22.12
N VAL A 54 -3.55 5.73 21.21
CA VAL A 54 -4.17 6.95 20.64
C VAL A 54 -4.40 6.88 19.13
N ALA A 55 -3.79 5.91 18.45
CA ALA A 55 -3.85 5.76 17.00
C ALA A 55 -5.27 5.38 16.56
N VAL A 56 -5.71 6.02 15.48
CA VAL A 56 -7.00 5.70 14.84
C VAL A 56 -6.87 4.59 13.79
N VAL A 57 -5.64 4.20 13.45
CA VAL A 57 -5.35 3.11 12.52
C VAL A 57 -4.60 1.97 13.21
N ASN A 58 -4.60 0.77 12.60
CA ASN A 58 -3.81 -0.34 13.11
C ASN A 58 -2.29 -0.19 12.80
N TYR A 59 -1.48 -1.00 13.49
CA TYR A 59 -0.02 -1.03 13.33
C TYR A 59 0.41 -1.19 11.86
N THR A 60 -0.23 -2.08 11.10
CA THR A 60 0.15 -2.34 9.70
C THR A 60 0.01 -1.08 8.84
N THR A 61 -1.09 -0.35 8.99
CA THR A 61 -1.33 0.91 8.28
C THR A 61 -0.35 1.99 8.73
N TYR A 62 -0.13 2.14 10.03
CA TYR A 62 0.86 3.05 10.58
C TYR A 62 2.26 2.78 9.98
N ALA A 63 2.71 1.53 10.03
CA ALA A 63 4.04 1.14 9.60
C ALA A 63 4.23 1.34 8.08
N GLN A 64 3.20 1.06 7.28
CA GLN A 64 3.23 1.36 5.84
C GLN A 64 3.34 2.86 5.56
N ARG A 65 2.62 3.71 6.32
CA ARG A 65 2.67 5.16 6.16
C ARG A 65 4.02 5.73 6.56
N VAL A 66 4.57 5.30 7.70
CA VAL A 66 5.93 5.69 8.13
C VAL A 66 6.97 5.23 7.12
N TYR A 67 6.86 4.01 6.61
CA TYR A 67 7.74 3.52 5.53
C TYR A 67 7.63 4.35 4.24
N ALA A 68 6.43 4.85 3.93
CA ALA A 68 6.19 5.78 2.83
C ALA A 68 6.62 7.24 3.12
N GLY A 69 7.26 7.50 4.26
CA GLY A 69 7.81 8.81 4.62
C GLY A 69 6.84 9.74 5.36
N TRP A 70 5.71 9.24 5.86
CA TRP A 70 4.81 10.04 6.69
C TRP A 70 5.43 10.34 8.05
N ARG A 71 5.08 11.50 8.62
CA ARG A 71 5.35 11.78 10.04
C ARG A 71 4.56 10.79 10.89
N GLU A 72 5.15 10.34 11.98
CA GLU A 72 4.58 9.30 12.85
C GLU A 72 3.21 9.67 13.42
N GLU A 73 3.05 10.92 13.86
CA GLU A 73 1.78 11.47 14.33
C GLU A 73 0.70 11.39 13.26
N ASP A 74 1.00 11.87 12.04
CA ASP A 74 0.06 11.80 10.92
C ASP A 74 -0.23 10.34 10.53
N ALA A 75 0.79 9.48 10.59
CA ALA A 75 0.65 8.06 10.27
C ALA A 75 -0.28 7.34 11.25
N ALA A 76 -0.27 7.72 12.53
CA ALA A 76 -1.09 7.15 13.60
C ALA A 76 -2.49 7.76 13.69
N LEU A 77 -2.59 9.08 13.55
CA LEU A 77 -3.80 9.86 13.86
C LEU A 77 -4.65 10.19 12.62
N THR A 78 -4.13 10.01 11.40
CA THR A 78 -4.94 10.21 10.19
C THR A 78 -5.81 8.99 9.93
N ASP A 79 -7.12 9.09 10.17
CA ASP A 79 -8.04 7.98 9.90
C ASP A 79 -8.07 7.62 8.40
N TYR A 80 -8.30 6.33 8.09
CA TYR A 80 -8.54 5.83 6.74
C TYR A 80 -9.92 6.20 6.21
N LEU A 81 -10.44 7.37 6.61
CA LEU A 81 -11.70 7.91 6.17
C LEU A 81 -11.61 9.43 6.15
N HIS A 82 -10.83 9.98 5.23
CA HIS A 82 -11.48 10.98 4.40
C HIS A 82 -12.46 10.23 3.50
N LYS A 83 -13.56 9.75 4.10
CA LYS A 83 -14.76 9.43 3.35
C LYS A 83 -15.01 10.70 2.57
N PRO A 84 -14.93 10.66 1.24
CA PRO A 84 -14.90 11.91 0.54
C PRO A 84 -16.20 12.64 0.87
N SER A 85 -16.04 13.88 1.34
CA SER A 85 -17.16 14.73 1.70
C SER A 85 -18.22 14.63 0.61
N GLY A 86 -19.46 14.28 0.97
CA GLY A 86 -20.56 14.10 0.03
C GLY A 86 -20.89 12.66 -0.40
N TRP A 87 -20.08 11.62 -0.11
CA TRP A 87 -20.47 10.24 -0.48
C TRP A 87 -21.79 9.81 0.17
N ASP A 88 -22.01 10.11 1.45
CA ASP A 88 -23.25 9.73 2.13
C ASP A 88 -24.50 10.39 1.54
N GLU A 89 -24.34 11.59 0.97
CA GLU A 89 -25.42 12.35 0.33
C GLU A 89 -25.76 11.78 -1.05
N VAL A 90 -24.74 11.34 -1.81
CA VAL A 90 -24.92 10.90 -3.20
C VAL A 90 -25.06 9.39 -3.36
N LYS A 91 -24.65 8.57 -2.38
CA LYS A 91 -24.57 7.09 -2.51
C LYS A 91 -25.88 6.41 -2.90
N SER A 92 -27.03 6.93 -2.48
CA SER A 92 -28.35 6.36 -2.79
C SER A 92 -28.77 6.58 -4.25
N LYS A 93 -28.18 7.57 -4.91
CA LYS A 93 -28.48 7.97 -6.30
C LYS A 93 -27.31 7.74 -7.24
N ALA A 94 -26.12 7.46 -6.72
CA ALA A 94 -24.89 7.34 -7.50
C ALA A 94 -25.01 6.23 -8.56
N ALA A 95 -24.52 6.53 -9.76
CA ALA A 95 -24.46 5.57 -10.87
C ALA A 95 -23.22 4.66 -10.79
N VAL A 96 -22.33 4.89 -9.82
CA VAL A 96 -21.10 4.11 -9.60
C VAL A 96 -20.92 3.74 -8.13
N GLY A 97 -20.23 2.61 -7.88
CA GLY A 97 -19.91 2.18 -6.52
C GLY A 97 -18.81 3.02 -5.84
N TYR A 98 -18.73 2.93 -4.52
CA TYR A 98 -17.82 3.71 -3.65
C TYR A 98 -16.37 3.75 -4.14
N GLN A 99 -15.80 2.59 -4.50
CA GLN A 99 -14.40 2.53 -4.95
C GLN A 99 -14.15 3.34 -6.22
N THR A 100 -15.12 3.38 -7.14
CA THR A 100 -15.01 4.18 -8.38
C THR A 100 -15.15 5.67 -8.06
N PHE A 101 -16.13 6.04 -7.24
CA PHE A 101 -16.32 7.41 -6.77
C PHE A 101 -15.06 7.95 -6.06
N TYR A 102 -14.51 7.18 -5.12
CA TYR A 102 -13.29 7.52 -4.38
C TYR A 102 -12.09 7.73 -5.29
N ASN A 103 -11.86 6.81 -6.24
CA ASN A 103 -10.75 6.95 -7.19
C ASN A 103 -10.92 8.17 -8.10
N ARG A 104 -12.15 8.51 -8.52
CA ARG A 104 -12.42 9.71 -9.32
C ARG A 104 -12.14 10.99 -8.54
N LEU A 105 -12.52 11.06 -7.27
CA LEU A 105 -12.19 12.21 -6.42
C LEU A 105 -10.68 12.35 -6.19
N ARG A 106 -9.95 11.24 -5.99
CA ARG A 106 -8.48 11.26 -5.97
C ARG A 106 -7.86 11.72 -7.30
N SER A 107 -8.57 11.55 -8.40
CA SER A 107 -8.17 12.06 -9.72
C SER A 107 -8.66 13.49 -10.00
N GLY A 108 -9.15 14.21 -8.97
CA GLY A 108 -9.55 15.62 -9.07
C GLY A 108 -10.95 15.86 -9.64
N TRP A 109 -11.81 14.84 -9.68
CA TRP A 109 -13.19 14.99 -10.15
C TRP A 109 -14.05 15.71 -9.11
N SER A 110 -15.13 16.35 -9.56
CA SER A 110 -16.17 16.87 -8.67
C SER A 110 -16.97 15.74 -8.02
N VAL A 111 -17.64 16.01 -6.90
CA VAL A 111 -18.52 15.03 -6.22
C VAL A 111 -19.62 14.51 -7.15
N GLU A 112 -20.23 15.42 -7.93
CA GLU A 112 -21.28 15.06 -8.90
C GLU A 112 -20.73 14.21 -10.04
N ASP A 113 -19.63 14.62 -10.70
CA ASP A 113 -19.04 13.84 -11.79
C ASP A 113 -18.55 12.48 -11.30
N ALA A 114 -17.96 12.45 -10.10
CA ALA A 114 -17.48 11.23 -9.48
C ALA A 114 -18.61 10.21 -9.28
N ALA A 115 -19.79 10.68 -8.85
CA ALA A 115 -20.94 9.83 -8.53
C ALA A 115 -21.78 9.44 -9.75
N PHE A 116 -21.97 10.34 -10.72
CA PHE A 116 -23.01 10.19 -11.74
C PHE A 116 -22.48 9.94 -13.15
N LYS A 117 -21.23 10.31 -13.47
CA LYS A 117 -20.70 10.13 -14.83
C LYS A 117 -20.50 8.64 -15.14
N GLN A 118 -21.09 8.17 -16.23
CA GLN A 118 -20.99 6.75 -16.60
C GLN A 118 -19.57 6.37 -17.01
N LYS A 119 -19.19 5.10 -16.79
CA LYS A 119 -17.92 4.57 -17.29
C LYS A 119 -18.02 4.44 -18.80
N VAL A 120 -17.23 5.20 -19.55
CA VAL A 120 -17.10 4.98 -21.00
C VAL A 120 -16.43 3.63 -21.20
N ARG A 121 -17.17 2.67 -21.75
CA ARG A 121 -16.64 1.34 -22.07
C ARG A 121 -15.69 1.51 -23.25
N LYS A 122 -14.38 1.33 -23.05
CA LYS A 122 -13.44 1.29 -24.19
C LYS A 122 -13.82 0.09 -25.06
N LYS A 123 -14.25 0.32 -26.31
CA LYS A 123 -14.35 -0.76 -27.30
C LYS A 123 -12.96 -1.35 -27.45
N LYS A 124 -12.83 -2.65 -27.24
CA LYS A 124 -11.62 -3.40 -27.61
C LYS A 124 -11.56 -3.27 -29.13
N GLU A 125 -10.62 -2.48 -29.66
CA GLU A 125 -10.37 -2.45 -31.10
C GLU A 125 -10.06 -3.89 -31.52
N GLU A 126 -10.96 -4.46 -32.31
CA GLU A 126 -10.73 -5.74 -32.99
C GLU A 126 -9.47 -5.56 -33.84
N GLN A 127 -8.40 -6.23 -33.44
CA GLN A 127 -7.22 -6.39 -34.28
C GLN A 127 -7.65 -7.22 -35.48
N LEU A 128 -8.01 -6.55 -36.58
CA LEU A 128 -8.11 -7.16 -37.89
C LEU A 128 -6.69 -7.24 -38.46
N GLN A 129 -6.07 -8.41 -38.36
CA GLN A 129 -4.93 -8.84 -39.18
C GLN A 129 -5.34 -10.09 -39.95
#